data_AF-A0A1J1LDG0-F1
#
_entry.id   AF-A0A1J1LDG0-F1
#
_cell.length_a   1.000
_cell.length_b   1.000
_cell.length_c   1.000
_cell.angle_alpha   90.00
_cell.angle_beta   90.00
_cell.angle_gamma   90.00
#
_symmetry.space_group_name_H-M   'P 1'
#
loop_
_entity.id
_entity.type
_entity.pdbx_description
1 polymer ?
#
loop_
_entity_poly.entity_id
_entity_poly.type
_entity_poly.pdbx_seq_one_letter_code
_entity_poly.pdbx_strand_id
1 'polypeptide(L)'
;MVDWSEITKDNGKWIPDVAGWIPNVAEVVKNKLNEWGISKDNINIVGQSFGSYVGWEIANRLGGVNKFVALDPASDLAGYSPAGKFEDVSEWSWAFKSSLLGNDYVAKTADESFAINLTGTNDQHNDVMGFFASLINKEFPTFGKLFSLDRMNGNDKPWSVEDNWFNYNEYEATLSGEKSSNTWSIDSSFRLDNGALVAY
;
A
#
# COMPACT_ATOMS: atom_id res chain seq x y z
N MET A 1 -11.95 -11.42 -0.73
CA MET A 1 -10.60 -11.75 -0.24
C MET A 1 -10.02 -12.79 -1.17
N VAL A 2 -8.84 -12.57 -1.73
CA VAL A 2 -8.11 -13.57 -2.54
C VAL A 2 -7.26 -14.39 -1.57
N ASP A 3 -7.64 -15.63 -1.32
CA ASP A 3 -6.84 -16.56 -0.52
C ASP A 3 -5.92 -17.36 -1.45
N TRP A 4 -4.61 -17.15 -1.29
CA TRP A 4 -3.55 -17.88 -1.98
C TRP A 4 -2.57 -18.49 -0.98
N SER A 5 -3.02 -18.66 0.27
CA SER A 5 -2.22 -19.14 1.39
C SER A 5 -1.62 -20.52 1.16
N GLU A 6 -2.26 -21.38 0.37
CA GLU A 6 -1.71 -22.70 0.02
C GLU A 6 -0.39 -22.63 -0.73
N ILE A 7 -0.18 -21.55 -1.50
CA ILE A 7 1.04 -21.30 -2.25
C ILE A 7 2.10 -20.66 -1.34
N THR A 8 1.67 -19.82 -0.40
CA THR A 8 2.55 -19.10 0.55
C THR A 8 2.86 -19.89 1.83
N LYS A 9 2.21 -21.03 2.07
CA LYS A 9 2.55 -21.94 3.17
C LYS A 9 4.02 -22.35 3.01
N ASP A 10 4.79 -22.09 4.06
CA ASP A 10 6.20 -22.41 4.17
C ASP A 10 6.42 -23.93 4.18
N ASN A 11 6.34 -24.51 2.98
CA ASN A 11 6.67 -25.90 2.71
C ASN A 11 8.16 -26.02 2.32
N GLY A 12 9.01 -25.10 2.78
CA GLY A 12 10.40 -24.97 2.35
C GLY A 12 10.56 -24.38 0.94
N LYS A 13 9.55 -23.65 0.44
CA LYS A 13 9.61 -22.96 -0.85
C LYS A 13 10.40 -21.67 -0.72
N TRP A 14 11.30 -21.43 -1.66
CA TRP A 14 12.13 -20.23 -1.66
C TRP A 14 11.28 -19.01 -2.05
N ILE A 15 11.59 -17.82 -1.54
CA ILE A 15 10.80 -16.59 -1.77
C ILE A 15 10.48 -16.34 -3.26
N PRO A 16 11.42 -16.56 -4.21
CA PRO A 16 11.14 -16.44 -5.65
C PRO A 16 10.14 -17.47 -6.20
N ASP A 17 10.02 -18.65 -5.57
CA ASP A 17 9.01 -19.64 -5.98
C ASP A 17 7.61 -19.11 -5.73
N VAL A 18 7.39 -18.41 -4.61
CA VAL A 18 6.11 -17.76 -4.30
C VAL A 18 5.84 -16.61 -5.27
N ALA A 19 6.87 -15.81 -5.55
CA ALA A 19 6.80 -14.69 -6.47
C ALA A 19 6.41 -15.12 -7.91
N GLY A 20 6.86 -16.30 -8.35
CA GLY A 20 6.50 -16.86 -9.66
C GLY A 20 5.01 -17.17 -9.85
N TRP A 21 4.21 -17.27 -8.78
CA TRP A 21 2.76 -17.48 -8.88
C TRP A 21 1.95 -16.20 -9.07
N ILE A 22 2.55 -15.03 -8.87
CA ILE A 22 1.87 -13.73 -8.93
C ILE A 22 1.05 -13.57 -10.24
N PRO A 23 1.62 -13.80 -11.45
CA PRO A 23 0.85 -13.66 -12.69
C PRO A 23 -0.32 -14.65 -12.81
N ASN A 24 -0.15 -15.89 -12.32
CA ASN A 24 -1.17 -16.93 -12.40
C ASN A 24 -2.35 -16.63 -11.46
N VAL A 25 -2.06 -16.20 -10.23
CA VAL A 25 -3.09 -15.79 -9.27
C VAL A 25 -3.88 -14.60 -9.84
N ALA A 26 -3.18 -13.62 -10.40
CA ALA A 26 -3.81 -12.46 -11.01
C ALA A 26 -4.74 -12.83 -12.18
N GLU A 27 -4.30 -13.74 -13.06
CA GLU A 27 -5.12 -14.20 -14.18
C GLU A 27 -6.40 -14.91 -13.72
N VAL A 28 -6.31 -15.77 -12.69
CA VAL A 28 -7.49 -16.43 -12.11
C VAL A 28 -8.48 -15.41 -11.56
N VAL A 29 -8.01 -14.43 -10.81
CA VAL A 29 -8.86 -13.39 -10.20
C VAL A 29 -9.50 -12.51 -11.28
N LYS A 30 -8.71 -12.03 -12.25
CA LYS A 30 -9.22 -11.23 -13.38
C LYS A 30 -10.31 -11.97 -14.15
N ASN A 31 -10.14 -13.27 -14.41
CA ASN A 31 -11.16 -14.04 -15.13
C ASN A 31 -12.45 -14.20 -14.33
N LYS A 32 -12.35 -14.34 -12.99
CA LYS A 32 -13.55 -14.36 -12.12
C LYS A 32 -14.26 -13.02 -12.05
N LEU A 33 -13.53 -11.91 -11.97
CA LEU A 33 -14.11 -10.57 -12.00
C LEU A 33 -14.88 -10.31 -13.31
N ASN A 34 -14.31 -10.73 -14.44
CA ASN A 34 -14.96 -10.67 -15.75
C ASN A 34 -16.21 -11.58 -15.83
N GLU A 35 -16.13 -12.81 -15.33
CA GLU A 35 -17.26 -13.74 -15.28
C GLU A 35 -18.43 -13.20 -14.45
N TRP A 36 -18.13 -12.49 -13.36
CA TRP A 36 -19.13 -11.82 -12.53
C TRP A 36 -19.64 -10.50 -13.10
N GLY A 37 -19.09 -10.04 -14.23
CA GLY A 37 -19.49 -8.78 -14.85
C GLY A 37 -19.15 -7.55 -14.01
N ILE A 38 -18.14 -7.63 -13.14
CA ILE A 38 -17.70 -6.51 -12.31
C ILE A 38 -16.79 -5.62 -13.16
N SER A 39 -17.22 -4.38 -13.39
CA SER A 39 -16.40 -3.41 -14.13
C SER A 39 -15.21 -2.92 -13.30
N LYS A 40 -14.12 -2.53 -13.98
CA LYS A 40 -12.91 -1.99 -13.34
C LYS A 40 -13.18 -0.80 -12.41
N ASP A 41 -14.14 0.05 -12.76
CA ASP A 41 -14.52 1.24 -11.98
C ASP A 41 -15.21 0.88 -10.65
N ASN A 42 -15.59 -0.39 -10.47
CA ASN A 42 -16.17 -0.91 -9.23
C ASN A 42 -15.19 -1.80 -8.45
N ILE A 43 -13.91 -1.83 -8.83
CA ILE A 43 -12.89 -2.67 -8.19
C ILE A 43 -11.94 -1.79 -7.39
N ASN A 44 -11.82 -2.10 -6.10
CA ASN A 44 -10.81 -1.54 -5.22
C ASN A 44 -9.89 -2.67 -4.75
N ILE A 45 -8.57 -2.45 -4.80
CA ILE A 45 -7.56 -3.43 -4.43
C ILE A 45 -6.81 -2.93 -3.21
N VAL A 46 -6.65 -3.81 -2.21
CA VAL A 46 -5.69 -3.63 -1.11
C VAL A 46 -4.75 -4.83 -1.14
N GLY A 47 -3.47 -4.58 -1.37
CA GLY A 47 -2.43 -5.60 -1.40
C GLY A 47 -1.39 -5.33 -0.33
N GLN A 48 -0.93 -6.37 0.36
CA GLN A 48 0.20 -6.28 1.31
C GLN A 48 1.36 -7.11 0.77
N SER A 49 2.60 -6.63 0.88
CA SER A 49 3.78 -7.40 0.45
C SER A 49 3.67 -7.84 -1.01
N PHE A 50 3.83 -9.12 -1.33
CA PHE A 50 3.55 -9.67 -2.66
C PHE A 50 2.10 -9.53 -3.11
N GLY A 51 1.15 -9.42 -2.18
CA GLY A 51 -0.24 -9.11 -2.49
C GLY A 51 -0.40 -7.79 -3.24
N SER A 52 0.49 -6.82 -3.04
CA SER A 52 0.54 -5.59 -3.84
C SER A 52 0.86 -5.87 -5.31
N TYR A 53 1.68 -6.88 -5.59
CA TYR A 53 2.07 -7.24 -6.97
C TYR A 53 1.03 -8.12 -7.64
N VAL A 54 0.39 -9.02 -6.89
CA VAL A 54 -0.84 -9.71 -7.34
C VAL A 54 -1.89 -8.67 -7.71
N GLY A 55 -2.11 -7.68 -6.84
CA GLY A 55 -3.02 -6.57 -7.09
C GLY A 55 -2.67 -5.81 -8.37
N TRP A 56 -1.39 -5.44 -8.55
CA TRP A 56 -0.93 -4.72 -9.73
C TRP A 56 -1.18 -5.51 -11.01
N GLU A 57 -0.84 -6.80 -11.04
CA GLU A 57 -1.11 -7.66 -12.21
C GLU A 57 -2.60 -7.77 -12.53
N ILE A 58 -3.46 -7.88 -11.51
CA ILE A 58 -4.92 -7.87 -11.70
C ILE A 58 -5.34 -6.57 -12.37
N ALA A 59 -4.91 -5.43 -11.83
CA ALA A 59 -5.28 -4.11 -12.32
C ALA A 59 -4.77 -3.86 -13.74
N ASN A 60 -3.50 -4.18 -14.01
CA ASN A 60 -2.89 -4.07 -15.32
C ASN A 60 -3.67 -4.90 -16.38
N ARG A 61 -4.04 -6.14 -16.06
CA ARG A 61 -4.79 -7.03 -16.96
C ARG A 61 -6.23 -6.61 -17.20
N LEU A 62 -6.82 -5.85 -16.27
CA LEU A 62 -8.15 -5.26 -16.41
C LEU A 62 -8.13 -3.92 -17.17
N GLY A 63 -6.96 -3.36 -17.44
CA GLY A 63 -6.81 -2.01 -18.00
C GLY A 63 -7.15 -0.91 -17.00
N GLY A 64 -6.83 -1.15 -15.72
CA GLY A 64 -7.04 -0.25 -14.59
C GLY A 64 -8.02 -0.78 -13.55
N VAL A 65 -8.08 -0.13 -12.39
CA VAL A 65 -9.10 -0.28 -11.33
C VAL A 65 -9.47 1.07 -10.73
N ASN A 66 -10.53 1.14 -9.93
CA ASN A 66 -10.95 2.41 -9.30
C ASN A 66 -9.95 2.87 -8.24
N LYS A 67 -9.60 2.00 -7.29
CA LYS A 67 -8.70 2.35 -6.17
C LYS A 67 -7.67 1.28 -5.92
N PHE A 68 -6.46 1.70 -5.58
CA PHE A 68 -5.38 0.79 -5.20
C PHE A 68 -4.75 1.22 -3.88
N VAL A 69 -4.53 0.28 -2.97
CA VAL A 69 -3.74 0.48 -1.75
C VAL A 69 -2.64 -0.58 -1.69
N ALA A 70 -1.38 -0.14 -1.72
CA ALA A 70 -0.22 -0.99 -1.53
C ALA A 70 0.30 -0.84 -0.09
N LEU A 71 0.37 -1.94 0.65
CA LEU A 71 0.83 -1.99 2.04
C LEU A 71 2.17 -2.72 2.09
N ASP A 72 3.23 -1.97 2.29
CA ASP A 72 4.63 -2.41 2.32
C ASP A 72 4.97 -3.36 1.16
N PRO A 73 4.83 -2.91 -0.11
CA PRO A 73 5.00 -3.75 -1.31
C PRO A 73 6.36 -4.45 -1.30
N ALA A 74 6.46 -5.74 -1.63
CA ALA A 74 7.65 -6.54 -1.35
C ALA A 74 8.94 -6.07 -2.08
N SER A 75 10.08 -6.01 -1.38
CA SER A 75 11.38 -5.62 -1.97
C SER A 75 11.78 -6.45 -3.19
N ASP A 76 12.62 -5.91 -4.09
CA ASP A 76 13.09 -6.62 -5.29
C ASP A 76 13.91 -7.88 -4.97
N LEU A 77 14.46 -8.00 -3.75
CA LEU A 77 15.12 -9.21 -3.26
C LEU A 77 14.18 -10.43 -3.26
N ALA A 78 12.88 -10.18 -3.38
CA ALA A 78 11.85 -11.18 -3.40
C ALA A 78 11.65 -11.82 -4.80
N GLY A 79 12.37 -11.36 -5.83
CA GLY A 79 12.48 -12.04 -7.14
C GLY A 79 11.35 -11.74 -8.13
N TYR A 80 10.47 -10.79 -7.82
CA TYR A 80 9.46 -10.26 -8.74
C TYR A 80 9.28 -8.76 -8.49
N SER A 81 9.18 -7.99 -9.57
CA SER A 81 8.88 -6.56 -9.53
C SER A 81 7.88 -6.24 -10.64
N PRO A 82 6.84 -5.42 -10.37
CA PRO A 82 5.94 -4.94 -11.40
C PRO A 82 6.68 -4.25 -12.54
N ALA A 83 6.19 -4.40 -13.78
CA ALA A 83 6.79 -3.75 -14.94
C ALA A 83 6.43 -2.27 -15.08
N GLY A 84 5.52 -1.75 -14.24
CA GLY A 84 5.02 -0.38 -14.30
C GLY A 84 4.66 0.15 -12.92
N LYS A 85 3.99 1.29 -12.90
CA LYS A 85 3.66 2.04 -11.68
C LYS A 85 2.29 1.68 -11.12
N PHE A 86 2.05 1.97 -9.84
CA PHE A 86 0.71 1.85 -9.25
C PHE A 86 -0.27 2.90 -9.79
N GLU A 87 0.19 4.14 -10.01
CA GLU A 87 -0.62 5.23 -10.59
C GLU A 87 -1.13 4.87 -12.00
N ASP A 88 -0.34 4.15 -12.79
CA ASP A 88 -0.70 3.78 -14.18
C ASP A 88 -1.86 2.77 -14.26
N VAL A 89 -2.14 2.04 -13.18
CA VAL A 89 -3.13 0.93 -13.16
C VAL A 89 -4.34 1.23 -12.28
N SER A 90 -4.52 2.47 -11.83
CA SER A 90 -5.70 2.84 -11.05
C SER A 90 -6.13 4.28 -11.29
N GLU A 91 -7.39 4.61 -11.01
CA GLU A 91 -7.83 6.01 -10.99
C GLU A 91 -7.26 6.78 -9.78
N TRP A 92 -6.90 6.08 -8.71
CA TRP A 92 -6.14 6.62 -7.59
C TRP A 92 -5.49 5.53 -6.76
N SER A 93 -4.25 5.76 -6.34
CA SER A 93 -3.45 4.81 -5.56
C SER A 93 -2.80 5.44 -4.33
N TRP A 94 -2.82 4.69 -3.23
CA TRP A 94 -2.01 4.96 -2.05
C TRP A 94 -0.97 3.85 -1.85
N ALA A 95 0.22 4.21 -1.40
CA ALA A 95 1.23 3.26 -0.94
C ALA A 95 1.75 3.60 0.45
N PHE A 96 1.96 2.59 1.28
CA PHE A 96 2.42 2.72 2.66
C PHE A 96 3.65 1.85 2.85
N LYS A 97 4.85 2.42 3.01
CA LYS A 97 6.09 1.65 3.20
C LYS A 97 6.49 1.67 4.67
N SER A 98 6.56 0.52 5.31
CA SER A 98 6.77 0.38 6.76
C SER A 98 8.06 -0.34 7.15
N SER A 99 8.72 -1.07 6.25
CA SER A 99 9.85 -1.91 6.66
C SER A 99 10.99 -1.97 5.65
N LEU A 100 12.03 -2.75 5.95
CA LEU A 100 13.11 -3.10 5.01
C LEU A 100 12.68 -4.19 4.02
N LEU A 101 11.60 -4.90 4.29
CA LEU A 101 10.99 -5.86 3.36
C LEU A 101 10.11 -5.15 2.33
N GLY A 102 9.81 -3.87 2.54
CA GLY A 102 9.14 -2.99 1.58
C GLY A 102 10.07 -2.44 0.51
N ASN A 103 9.56 -2.31 -0.71
CA ASN A 103 10.22 -1.69 -1.85
C ASN A 103 9.93 -0.19 -1.85
N ASP A 104 10.97 0.59 -1.56
CA ASP A 104 10.91 2.05 -1.53
C ASP A 104 10.54 2.65 -2.90
N TYR A 105 11.20 2.19 -3.97
CA TYR A 105 10.98 2.68 -5.32
C TYR A 105 9.55 2.39 -5.79
N VAL A 106 9.08 1.16 -5.62
CA VAL A 106 7.75 0.75 -6.09
C VAL A 106 6.64 1.44 -5.30
N ALA A 107 6.80 1.61 -3.98
CA ALA A 107 5.83 2.36 -3.17
C ALA A 107 5.64 3.80 -3.68
N LYS A 108 6.72 4.48 -4.07
CA LYS A 108 6.69 5.86 -4.58
C LYS A 108 6.09 6.01 -5.98
N THR A 109 5.64 4.92 -6.60
CA THR A 109 4.95 4.97 -7.89
C THR A 109 3.42 5.13 -7.78
N ALA A 110 2.90 5.24 -6.57
CA ALA A 110 1.49 5.53 -6.32
C ALA A 110 1.22 7.05 -6.40
N ASP A 111 -0.04 7.44 -6.59
CA ASP A 111 -0.47 8.84 -6.62
C ASP A 111 -0.19 9.57 -5.28
N GLU A 112 -0.24 8.82 -4.18
CA GLU A 112 0.30 9.24 -2.88
C GLU A 112 1.03 8.09 -2.19
N SER A 113 2.15 8.39 -1.55
CA SER A 113 3.00 7.44 -0.86
C SER A 113 3.36 7.92 0.55
N PHE A 114 3.41 7.01 1.51
CA PHE A 114 3.64 7.34 2.91
C PHE A 114 4.73 6.45 3.51
N ALA A 115 5.68 7.07 4.20
CA ALA A 115 6.60 6.34 5.07
C ALA A 115 5.88 6.05 6.40
N ILE A 116 5.97 4.81 6.87
CA ILE A 116 5.33 4.39 8.12
C ILE A 116 6.42 3.95 9.09
N ASN A 117 6.39 4.51 10.29
CA ASN A 117 7.28 4.15 11.37
C ASN A 117 6.47 3.54 12.51
N LEU A 118 6.56 2.22 12.68
CA LEU A 118 5.80 1.50 13.69
C LEU A 118 6.71 1.10 14.86
N THR A 119 6.39 1.59 16.05
CA THR A 119 7.05 1.24 17.32
C THR A 119 6.15 0.30 18.14
N GLY A 120 6.73 -0.32 19.19
CA GLY A 120 6.02 -1.34 19.98
C GLY A 120 5.82 -2.67 19.23
N THR A 121 6.47 -2.85 18.08
CA THR A 121 6.46 -4.07 17.28
C THR A 121 7.83 -4.39 16.70
N ASN A 122 8.10 -5.69 16.49
CA ASN A 122 9.27 -6.18 15.76
C ASN A 122 8.93 -6.59 14.32
N ASP A 123 7.68 -6.44 13.89
CA ASP A 123 7.16 -6.92 12.61
C ASP A 123 6.35 -5.85 11.88
N GLN A 124 7.03 -4.76 11.53
CA GLN A 124 6.41 -3.61 10.85
C GLN A 124 5.81 -4.00 9.48
N HIS A 125 6.36 -5.03 8.83
CA HIS A 125 5.89 -5.54 7.54
C HIS A 125 4.48 -6.11 7.61
N ASN A 126 4.15 -6.82 8.69
CA ASN A 126 2.79 -7.34 8.92
C ASN A 126 1.88 -6.33 9.62
N ASP A 127 2.44 -5.51 10.50
CA ASP A 127 1.65 -4.59 11.33
C ASP A 127 1.10 -3.36 10.60
N VAL A 128 1.66 -3.03 9.42
CA VAL A 128 1.14 -1.95 8.57
C VAL A 128 -0.33 -2.14 8.20
N MET A 129 -0.81 -3.38 8.07
CA MET A 129 -2.22 -3.66 7.79
C MET A 129 -3.13 -3.24 8.93
N GLY A 130 -2.74 -3.55 10.17
CA GLY A 130 -3.48 -3.15 11.37
C GLY A 130 -3.45 -1.63 11.55
N PHE A 131 -2.31 -1.01 11.28
CA PHE A 131 -2.18 0.45 11.32
C PHE A 131 -3.09 1.11 10.29
N PHE A 132 -3.03 0.68 9.02
CA PHE A 132 -3.91 1.16 7.94
C PHE A 132 -5.39 0.99 8.28
N ALA A 133 -5.79 -0.17 8.81
CA ALA A 133 -7.16 -0.41 9.26
C ALA A 133 -7.62 0.62 10.31
N SER A 134 -6.73 0.96 11.26
CA SER A 134 -7.00 1.96 12.30
C SER A 134 -7.16 3.37 11.71
N LEU A 135 -6.38 3.70 10.66
CA LEU A 135 -6.51 4.96 9.93
C LEU A 135 -7.90 5.11 9.29
N ILE A 136 -8.33 4.11 8.49
CA ILE A 136 -9.59 4.18 7.74
C ILE A 136 -10.82 4.06 8.64
N ASN A 137 -10.70 3.37 9.78
CA ASN A 137 -11.76 3.27 10.80
C ASN A 137 -11.92 4.54 11.63
N LYS A 138 -11.10 5.58 11.36
CA LYS A 138 -11.14 6.87 12.07
C LYS A 138 -10.99 6.71 13.58
N GLU A 139 -10.22 5.70 14.01
CA GLU A 139 -9.80 5.55 15.42
C GLU A 139 -8.98 6.76 15.89
N PHE A 140 -8.50 7.55 14.93
CA PHE A 140 -7.88 8.85 15.11
C PHE A 140 -8.82 9.94 14.56
N PRO A 141 -9.71 10.55 15.36
CA PRO A 141 -10.82 11.39 14.86
C PRO A 141 -10.38 12.57 13.98
N THR A 142 -9.20 13.12 14.25
CA THR A 142 -8.60 14.19 13.48
C THR A 142 -7.86 13.66 12.26
N PHE A 143 -7.04 12.63 12.45
CA PHE A 143 -6.11 12.13 11.45
C PHE A 143 -6.76 11.18 10.43
N GLY A 144 -7.66 10.30 10.86
CA GLY A 144 -8.39 9.39 10.00
C GLY A 144 -9.30 10.09 8.97
N LYS A 145 -9.60 11.39 9.16
CA LYS A 145 -10.27 12.19 8.12
C LYS A 145 -9.38 12.37 6.88
N LEU A 146 -8.06 12.43 7.07
CA LEU A 146 -7.10 12.53 5.96
C LEU A 146 -7.05 11.21 5.17
N PHE A 147 -7.29 10.09 5.83
CA PHE A 147 -7.30 8.76 5.20
C PHE A 147 -8.71 8.23 4.93
N SER A 148 -9.70 9.14 4.85
CA SER A 148 -11.06 8.75 4.44
C SER A 148 -11.04 8.23 3.01
N LEU A 149 -11.69 7.08 2.75
CA LEU A 149 -11.75 6.49 1.40
C LEU A 149 -12.38 7.44 0.37
N ASP A 150 -13.29 8.31 0.79
CA ASP A 150 -13.88 9.37 -0.04
C ASP A 150 -12.84 10.38 -0.56
N ARG A 151 -11.62 10.40 -0.01
CA ARG A 151 -10.53 11.29 -0.46
C ARG A 151 -9.58 10.65 -1.46
N MET A 152 -9.70 9.36 -1.73
CA MET A 152 -8.88 8.69 -2.74
C MET A 152 -9.33 9.06 -4.17
N ASN A 153 -9.33 10.34 -4.54
CA ASN A 153 -9.86 10.82 -5.83
C ASN A 153 -9.20 12.10 -6.35
N GLY A 154 -8.01 12.46 -5.85
CA GLY A 154 -7.19 13.58 -6.33
C GLY A 154 -7.71 14.99 -6.11
N ASN A 155 -8.99 15.17 -5.79
CA ASN A 155 -9.63 16.49 -5.75
C ASN A 155 -9.23 17.35 -4.53
N ASP A 156 -8.49 16.80 -3.56
CA ASP A 156 -8.13 17.50 -2.33
C ASP A 156 -6.77 17.03 -1.76
N LYS A 157 -5.77 16.67 -2.57
CA LYS A 157 -4.46 16.19 -2.04
C LYS A 157 -3.87 17.26 -1.09
N PRO A 158 -3.71 16.99 0.23
CA PRO A 158 -3.24 17.98 1.19
C PRO A 158 -1.70 17.98 1.28
N TRP A 159 -1.05 17.05 0.57
CA TRP A 159 0.36 16.80 0.61
C TRP A 159 0.99 17.34 -0.66
N SER A 160 1.98 18.22 -0.49
CA SER A 160 2.94 18.55 -1.51
C SER A 160 4.22 17.79 -1.20
N VAL A 161 4.71 16.99 -2.14
CA VAL A 161 6.12 16.57 -2.12
C VAL A 161 6.93 17.84 -2.37
N GLU A 162 7.93 18.15 -1.54
CA GLU A 162 8.81 19.27 -1.87
C GLU A 162 9.64 18.84 -3.08
N ASP A 163 9.51 19.56 -4.19
CA ASP A 163 10.32 19.30 -5.38
C ASP A 163 11.70 19.94 -5.16
N ASN A 164 12.50 19.31 -4.30
CA ASN A 164 13.85 19.74 -3.98
C ASN A 164 14.83 18.82 -4.75
N TRP A 165 15.55 19.41 -5.71
CA TRP A 165 16.46 18.77 -6.69
C TRP A 165 17.48 17.76 -6.09
N PHE A 166 17.67 17.76 -4.77
CA PHE A 166 18.57 16.87 -4.05
C PHE A 166 17.89 15.65 -3.40
N ASN A 167 16.56 15.57 -3.38
CA ASN A 167 15.80 14.63 -2.56
C ASN A 167 14.85 13.77 -3.42
N TYR A 168 15.41 12.81 -4.15
CA TYR A 168 14.66 11.74 -4.85
C TYR A 168 13.94 10.76 -3.89
N ASN A 169 13.82 11.10 -2.60
CA ASN A 169 13.46 10.20 -1.51
C ASN A 169 12.14 10.51 -0.82
N GLU A 170 11.42 11.55 -1.21
CA GLU A 170 10.33 12.07 -0.39
C GLU A 170 9.04 11.27 -0.57
N TYR A 171 8.54 10.76 0.56
CA TYR A 171 7.16 10.34 0.71
C TYR A 171 6.34 11.59 1.00
N GLU A 172 5.06 11.58 0.65
CA GLU A 172 4.14 12.70 0.94
C GLU A 172 4.05 13.03 2.44
N ALA A 173 4.22 12.01 3.29
CA ALA A 173 4.37 12.18 4.72
C ALA A 173 5.03 10.96 5.39
N THR A 174 5.57 11.20 6.58
CA THR A 174 5.91 10.12 7.52
C THR A 174 4.85 10.02 8.62
N LEU A 175 4.28 8.82 8.79
CA LEU A 175 3.29 8.51 9.81
C LEU A 175 3.90 7.62 10.88
N SER A 176 3.80 8.01 12.14
CA SER A 176 4.34 7.24 13.27
C SER A 176 3.21 6.65 14.12
N GLY A 177 3.29 5.36 14.42
CA GLY A 177 2.32 4.65 15.25
C GLY A 177 3.01 3.79 16.30
N GLU A 178 2.49 3.78 17.52
CA GLU A 178 2.91 2.88 18.60
C GLU A 178 1.85 1.81 18.82
N LYS A 179 2.27 0.54 18.81
CA LYS A 179 1.40 -0.59 19.11
C LYS A 179 1.38 -0.87 20.61
N SER A 180 0.19 -0.88 21.21
CA SER A 180 -0.03 -1.33 22.58
C SER A 180 -1.25 -2.24 22.64
N SER A 181 -1.09 -3.46 23.14
CA SER A 181 -2.20 -4.43 23.32
C SER A 181 -3.13 -4.58 22.10
N ASN A 182 -2.56 -4.66 20.89
CA ASN A 182 -3.27 -4.72 19.58
C ASN A 182 -4.05 -3.46 19.18
N THR A 183 -3.86 -2.34 19.88
CA THR A 183 -4.35 -1.02 19.49
C THR A 183 -3.19 -0.16 19.02
N TRP A 184 -3.48 0.78 18.14
CA TRP A 184 -2.52 1.76 17.65
C TRP A 184 -2.79 3.12 18.29
N SER A 185 -1.75 3.75 18.83
CA SER A 185 -1.74 5.19 19.07
C SER A 185 -0.90 5.86 18.01
N ILE A 186 -1.34 7.00 17.48
CA ILE A 186 -0.49 7.84 16.64
C ILE A 186 0.40 8.67 17.54
N ASP A 187 1.71 8.57 17.33
CA ASP A 187 2.63 9.56 17.88
C ASP A 187 2.38 10.85 17.09
N SER A 188 1.94 11.91 17.78
CA SER A 188 1.49 13.20 17.26
C SER A 188 2.50 13.97 16.38
N SER A 189 3.65 13.38 16.06
CA SER A 189 4.64 13.95 15.15
C SER A 189 4.28 13.66 13.69
N PHE A 190 3.28 14.37 13.18
CA PHE A 190 3.11 14.55 11.74
C PHE A 190 4.21 15.48 11.24
N ARG A 191 5.21 14.93 10.55
CA ARG A 191 6.21 15.71 9.83
C ARG A 191 5.88 15.65 8.35
N LEU A 192 5.38 16.76 7.82
CA LEU A 192 5.65 17.09 6.44
C LEU A 192 7.16 17.34 6.34
N ASP A 193 7.81 16.88 5.28
CA ASP A 193 9.27 16.99 5.11
C ASP A 193 9.79 18.45 5.10
N ASN A 194 8.88 19.44 5.04
CA ASN A 194 9.14 20.86 5.20
C ASN A 194 9.28 21.35 6.67
N GLY A 195 9.23 20.47 7.66
CA GLY A 195 9.33 20.84 9.08
C GLY A 195 8.11 21.60 9.61
N ALA A 196 7.03 21.73 8.83
CA ALA A 196 5.77 22.26 9.29
C ALA A 196 5.00 21.16 10.05
N LEU A 197 4.89 21.34 11.36
CA LEU A 197 3.87 20.67 12.16
C LEU A 197 2.50 21.10 11.63
N VAL A 198 1.79 20.19 10.97
CA VAL A 198 0.33 20.34 10.83
C VAL A 198 -0.26 19.94 12.18
N ALA A 199 -0.23 20.89 13.11
CA ALA A 199 -0.97 20.77 14.35
C ALA A 199 -2.47 20.90 14.02
N TYR A 200 -3.27 20.01 14.60
CA TYR A 200 -4.72 20.15 14.69
C TYR A 200 -5.11 20.37 16.15
#